data_AF-A0A5P8WGK7-F1
#
_entry.id   AF-A0A5P8WGK7-F1
#
_cell.length_a   1.000
_cell.length_b   1.000
_cell.length_c   1.000
_cell.angle_alpha   90.00
_cell.angle_beta   90.00
_cell.angle_gamma   90.00
#
_symmetry.space_group_name_H-M   'P 1'
#
loop_
_entity.id
_entity.type
_entity.pdbx_description
1 polymer ?
#
loop_
_entity_poly.entity_id
_entity_poly.type
_entity_poly.pdbx_seq_one_letter_code
_entity_poly.pdbx_strand_id
1 'polypeptide(L)' 'MEKLKMASLVGENPGFDFLQECWRDDPALQIVIKKLLGKFPQWGITIVDGVLVDWEG' A
#
# COMPACT_ATOMS: atom_id res chain seq x y z
N MET A 1 -0.27 7.18 -9.65
CA MET A 1 0.51 8.04 -8.71
C MET A 1 -0.35 8.94 -7.82
N GLU A 2 -1.39 9.62 -8.35
CA GLU A 2 -2.25 10.51 -7.54
C GLU A 2 -2.92 9.82 -6.35
N LYS A 3 -3.41 8.59 -6.53
CA LYS A 3 -3.98 7.77 -5.43
C LYS A 3 -3.01 7.57 -4.25
N LEU A 4 -1.72 7.27 -4.51
CA LEU A 4 -0.71 7.13 -3.45
C LEU A 4 -0.45 8.45 -2.72
N LYS A 5 -0.49 9.57 -3.45
CA LYS A 5 -0.36 10.91 -2.87
C LYS A 5 -1.56 11.23 -1.96
N MET A 6 -2.78 10.94 -2.41
CA MET A 6 -3.99 11.13 -1.59
C MET A 6 -3.94 10.23 -0.35
N ALA A 7 -3.58 8.96 -0.50
CA ALA A 7 -3.38 8.03 0.60
C ALA A 7 -2.38 8.57 1.64
N SER A 8 -1.27 9.16 1.19
CA SER A 8 -0.29 9.79 2.09
C SER A 8 -0.80 11.03 2.82
N LEU A 9 -1.61 11.85 2.14
CA LEU A 9 -2.07 13.16 2.62
C LEU A 9 -3.27 13.07 3.54
N VAL A 10 -4.30 12.33 3.14
CA VAL A 10 -5.60 12.28 3.84
C VAL A 10 -5.89 10.92 4.49
N GLY A 11 -5.03 9.91 4.28
CA GLY A 11 -5.20 8.59 4.89
C GLY A 11 -6.30 7.73 4.27
N GLU A 12 -6.77 8.11 3.07
CA GLU A 12 -7.72 7.32 2.29
C GLU A 12 -7.04 6.05 1.77
N ASN A 13 -7.63 4.87 2.04
CA ASN A 13 -7.11 3.60 1.56
C ASN A 13 -7.29 3.53 0.03
N PRO A 14 -6.21 3.43 -0.76
CA PRO A 14 -6.32 3.40 -2.22
C PRO A 14 -6.83 2.05 -2.78
N GLY A 15 -6.96 1.03 -1.92
CA GLY A 15 -7.42 -0.32 -2.24
C GLY A 15 -6.28 -1.32 -2.49
N PHE A 16 -6.50 -2.58 -2.11
CA PHE A 16 -5.50 -3.65 -2.24
C PHE A 16 -5.04 -3.86 -3.69
N ASP A 17 -5.96 -4.00 -4.65
CA ASP A 17 -5.62 -4.25 -6.05
C ASP A 17 -4.71 -3.16 -6.63
N PHE A 18 -5.02 -1.90 -6.33
CA PHE A 18 -4.21 -0.76 -6.77
C PHE A 18 -2.80 -0.78 -6.13
N LEU A 19 -2.71 -1.10 -4.84
CA LEU A 19 -1.41 -1.23 -4.17
C LEU A 19 -0.62 -2.41 -4.76
N GLN A 20 -1.29 -3.51 -5.09
CA GLN A 20 -0.68 -4.69 -5.70
C GLN A 20 -0.15 -4.40 -7.11
N GLU A 21 -0.88 -3.66 -7.93
CA GLU A 21 -0.41 -3.18 -9.23
C GLU A 21 0.84 -2.29 -9.06
N CYS A 22 0.77 -1.30 -8.17
CA CYS A 22 1.91 -0.41 -7.89
C CYS A 22 3.13 -1.16 -7.33
N TRP A 23 2.92 -2.19 -6.53
CA TRP A 23 3.97 -3.01 -5.93
C TRP A 23 4.77 -3.80 -6.97
N ARG A 24 4.10 -4.23 -8.04
CA ARG A 24 4.70 -5.00 -9.15
C ARG A 24 5.38 -4.11 -10.20
N ASP A 25 4.96 -2.85 -10.32
CA ASP A 25 5.41 -1.92 -11.37
C ASP A 25 6.84 -1.40 -11.14
N ASP A 26 7.13 -0.85 -9.95
CA ASP A 26 8.41 -0.20 -9.66
C ASP A 26 8.90 -0.47 -8.22
N PRO A 27 10.14 -0.95 -8.02
CA PRO A 27 10.75 -1.09 -6.69
C PRO A 27 10.69 0.18 -5.81
N ALA A 28 10.73 1.38 -6.39
CA ALA A 28 10.60 2.63 -5.66
C ALA A 28 9.20 2.81 -5.04
N LEU A 29 8.15 2.32 -5.72
CA LEU A 29 6.79 2.34 -5.19
C LEU A 29 6.63 1.41 -3.99
N GLN A 30 7.35 0.29 -3.95
CA GLN A 30 7.35 -0.59 -2.78
C GLN A 30 7.80 0.13 -1.51
N ILE A 31 8.78 1.05 -1.60
CA ILE A 31 9.25 1.85 -0.47
C ILE A 31 8.13 2.80 0.01
N VAL A 32 7.41 3.42 -0.91
CA VAL A 32 6.29 4.31 -0.60
C VAL A 32 5.16 3.53 0.06
N ILE A 33 4.80 2.38 -0.50
CA ILE A 33 3.75 1.49 0.03
C ILE A 33 4.11 0.99 1.42
N LYS A 34 5.35 0.51 1.64
CA LYS A 34 5.85 0.11 2.97
C LYS A 34 5.65 1.21 4.02
N LYS A 35 5.99 2.47 3.68
CA LYS A 35 5.80 3.62 4.57
C LYS A 35 4.33 3.90 4.84
N LEU A 36 3.47 3.78 3.83
CA LEU A 36 2.03 3.98 3.98
C LEU A 36 1.40 2.92 4.88
N LEU A 37 1.69 1.64 4.66
CA LEU A 37 1.16 0.55 5.49
C LEU A 37 1.61 0.66 6.95
N GLY A 38 2.86 1.07 7.18
CA GLY A 38 3.35 1.37 8.53
C GLY A 38 2.67 2.59 9.18
N LYS A 39 2.22 3.55 8.39
CA LYS A 39 1.50 4.75 8.87
C LYS A 39 0.01 4.49 9.10
N PHE A 40 -0.59 3.58 8.34
CA PHE A 40 -2.02 3.30 8.34
C PHE A 40 -2.30 1.79 8.54
N PRO A 41 -1.96 1.23 9.72
CA PRO A 41 -2.15 -0.20 9.98
C PRO A 41 -3.62 -0.63 9.91
N GLN A 42 -4.57 0.30 10.11
CA GLN A 42 -6.01 0.05 10.02
C GLN A 42 -6.52 -0.29 8.61
N TRP A 43 -5.65 -0.25 7.59
CA TRP A 43 -6.02 -0.68 6.25
C TRP A 43 -6.06 -2.19 6.08
N GLY A 44 -5.59 -2.97 7.07
CA GLY A 44 -5.65 -4.44 7.03
C GLY A 44 -4.69 -5.07 6.01
N ILE A 45 -3.79 -4.29 5.39
CA ILE A 45 -2.85 -4.78 4.38
C ILE A 45 -1.45 -4.87 4.99
N THR A 46 -0.80 -6.01 4.82
CA THR A 46 0.54 -6.28 5.33
C THR A 46 1.46 -6.83 4.23
N ILE A 47 2.74 -7.02 4.56
CA ILE A 47 3.74 -7.60 3.67
C ILE A 47 4.27 -8.89 4.31
N VAL A 48 4.10 -10.01 3.63
CA VAL A 48 4.61 -11.33 4.04
C VAL A 48 5.52 -11.84 2.94
N ASP A 49 6.74 -12.25 3.26
CA ASP A 49 7.72 -12.78 2.29
C ASP A 49 7.89 -11.93 1.02
N GLY A 50 7.81 -10.61 1.17
CA GLY A 50 7.96 -9.64 0.07
C GLY A 50 6.74 -9.47 -0.83
N VAL A 51 5.60 -10.07 -0.49
CA VAL A 51 4.32 -9.88 -1.20
C VAL A 51 3.31 -9.14 -0.33
N LEU A 52 2.43 -8.34 -0.97
CA LEU A 52 1.29 -7.73 -0.28
C LEU A 52 0.22 -8.78 -0.01
N VAL A 53 -0.33 -8.74 1.21
CA VAL A 53 -1.39 -9.63 1.66
C VAL A 53 -2.48 -8.78 2.31
N ASP A 54 -3.72 -9.01 1.90
CA ASP A 54 -4.89 -8.50 2.61
C ASP A 54 -5.19 -9.43 3.79
N TRP A 55 -5.04 -8.92 5.01
CA TRP A 55 -5.15 -9.69 6.26
C TRP A 55 -6.57 -9.68 6.83
N GLU A 56 -7.39 -8.68 6.48
CA GLU A 56 -8.76 -8.52 6.98
C GLU A 56 -9.85 -8.86 5.94
N GLY A 57 -9.50 -9.62 4.90
CA GLY A 57 -10.42 -10.05 3.83
C GLY A 57 -11.69 -10.76 4.31
#